data_AF-A0A4Y2CMD7-F1
#
_entry.id   AF-A0A4Y2CMD7-F1
#
_cell.length_a   1.000
_cell.length_b   1.000
_cell.length_c   1.000
_cell.angle_alpha   90.00
_cell.angle_beta   90.00
_cell.angle_gamma   90.00
#
_symmetry.space_group_name_H-M   'P 1'
#
loop_
_entity.id
_entity.type
_entity.pdbx_description
1 polymer ?
#
loop_
_entity_poly.entity_id
_entity_poly.type
_entity_poly.pdbx_seq_one_letter_code
_entity_poly.pdbx_strand_id
1 'polypeptide(L)'
;MGLPIWTPNIILLKLAAQETLSRKIQRLATQFFLKHIAYGVHSPLYRNDGTSSVQLTIKDLSALEQILSAFNVDINHIIKFPITLDCLNIKCKIRIHSFLFQDKSLPKTTIESLFEDTIRTHFSNFFLIATEASKSQQITSIAGTSSTNSFAYRLQHLNTIFSAEALALCQALDELPNDEDNLLLLTDSLSVLQALANLSIKSNKVILRLAAKIATREKFHQNIVLLWTPGHAGIKWNEKADNLARRVSDLIIHWVTVEDIITQLKAHAENQTDAAYRGSKYYATLGDISSIQTIAPWLKNRREDIIIARIISRMIVTPALLHRFGLNDNPLCSMCKCDNSIEHILLYCRKYSLIRQALCHRLHVNLDDISTFKSFLSIICASQHAIRALFSLLKFFDIC
;
A
#
# COMPACT_ATOMS: atom_id res chain seq x y z
N MET A 1 7.89 13.54 -18.20
CA MET A 1 6.60 13.26 -18.87
C MET A 1 6.54 13.63 -20.35
N GLY A 2 7.39 14.52 -20.89
CA GLY A 2 7.37 14.85 -22.33
C GLY A 2 6.18 15.72 -22.75
N LEU A 3 5.52 16.33 -21.77
CA LEU A 3 4.49 17.33 -21.95
C LEU A 3 5.13 18.68 -22.29
N PRO A 4 4.46 19.55 -23.06
CA PRO A 4 4.98 20.87 -23.40
C PRO A 4 5.26 21.74 -22.17
N ILE A 5 6.20 22.69 -22.30
CA ILE A 5 6.65 23.55 -21.18
C ILE A 5 5.53 24.43 -20.60
N TRP A 6 4.52 24.76 -21.41
CA TRP A 6 3.34 25.53 -21.01
C TRP A 6 2.26 24.67 -20.32
N THR A 7 2.50 23.37 -20.10
CA THR A 7 1.55 22.53 -19.37
C THR A 7 1.47 23.00 -17.92
N PRO A 8 0.28 23.32 -17.39
CA PRO A 8 0.14 23.77 -16.01
C PRO A 8 0.74 22.80 -15.00
N ASN A 9 1.51 23.34 -14.04
CA ASN A 9 2.18 22.53 -13.00
C ASN A 9 1.23 21.60 -12.26
N ILE A 10 0.01 22.04 -11.95
CA ILE A 10 -0.97 21.21 -11.24
C ILE A 10 -1.39 19.96 -12.06
N ILE A 11 -1.44 20.06 -13.38
CA ILE A 11 -1.71 18.92 -14.28
C ILE A 11 -0.48 17.99 -14.32
N LEU A 12 0.73 18.57 -14.39
CA LEU A 12 1.97 17.79 -14.34
C LEU A 12 2.09 16.99 -13.03
N LEU A 13 1.77 17.61 -11.90
CA LEU A 13 1.80 16.98 -10.60
C LEU A 13 0.77 15.86 -10.49
N LYS A 14 -0.49 16.11 -10.90
CA LYS A 14 -1.55 15.09 -10.93
C LYS A 14 -1.18 13.89 -11.82
N LEU A 15 -0.75 14.15 -13.06
CA LEU A 15 -0.37 13.08 -14.00
C LEU A 15 0.84 12.27 -13.51
N ALA A 16 1.79 12.91 -12.84
CA ALA A 16 2.96 12.22 -12.30
C ALA A 16 2.67 11.47 -10.98
N ALA A 17 1.49 11.67 -10.38
CA ALA A 17 1.22 11.34 -8.97
C ALA A 17 2.37 11.85 -8.07
N GLN A 18 2.68 13.14 -8.19
CA GLN A 18 3.74 13.79 -7.43
C GLN A 18 3.20 15.03 -6.72
N GLU A 19 3.68 15.25 -5.50
CA GLU A 19 3.46 16.47 -4.76
C GLU A 19 4.39 17.61 -5.24
N THR A 20 4.11 18.84 -4.81
CA THR A 20 5.00 19.99 -5.05
C THR A 20 6.38 19.77 -4.42
N LEU A 21 7.42 20.40 -4.98
CA LEU A 21 8.79 20.28 -4.46
C LEU A 21 8.90 20.64 -2.98
N SER A 22 8.23 21.72 -2.55
CA SER A 22 8.22 22.15 -1.13
C SER A 22 7.68 21.05 -0.21
N ARG A 23 6.54 20.44 -0.57
CA ARG A 23 5.95 19.35 0.22
C ARG A 23 6.82 18.09 0.18
N LYS A 24 7.43 17.79 -0.97
CA LYS A 24 8.36 16.67 -1.11
C LYS A 24 9.56 16.80 -0.19
N ILE A 25 10.15 17.99 -0.10
CA ILE A 25 11.26 18.27 0.82
C ILE A 25 10.81 18.06 2.27
N GLN A 26 9.67 18.61 2.67
CA GLN A 26 9.12 18.44 4.03
C GLN A 26 8.86 16.95 4.36
N ARG A 27 8.23 16.21 3.45
CA ARG A 27 7.95 14.78 3.64
C ARG A 27 9.23 13.95 3.73
N LEU A 28 10.23 14.22 2.89
CA LEU A 28 11.51 13.51 2.92
C LEU A 28 12.30 13.82 4.19
N ALA A 29 12.31 15.07 4.66
CA ALA A 29 12.91 15.44 5.93
C ALA A 29 12.21 14.73 7.11
N THR A 30 10.88 14.70 7.11
CA THR A 30 10.08 13.98 8.11
C THR A 30 10.41 12.49 8.10
N GLN A 31 10.41 11.87 6.92
CA GLN A 31 10.77 10.47 6.74
C GLN A 31 12.19 10.17 7.27
N PHE A 32 13.14 11.08 7.06
CA PHE A 32 14.50 10.96 7.59
C PHE A 32 14.47 10.90 9.12
N PHE A 33 13.84 11.88 9.79
CA PHE A 33 13.79 11.92 11.25
C PHE A 33 13.04 10.73 11.86
N LEU A 34 11.89 10.34 11.30
CA LEU A 34 11.14 9.17 11.76
C LEU A 34 11.98 7.90 11.72
N LYS A 35 12.76 7.70 10.65
CA LYS A 35 13.66 6.54 10.55
C LYS A 35 14.70 6.55 11.67
N HIS A 36 15.30 7.70 11.94
CA HIS A 36 16.30 7.82 13.00
C HIS A 36 15.72 7.63 14.40
N ILE A 37 14.51 8.13 14.66
CA ILE A 37 13.77 7.84 15.90
C ILE A 37 13.54 6.33 16.05
N ALA A 38 13.09 5.68 14.98
CA ALA A 38 12.87 4.25 14.97
C ALA A 38 14.16 3.43 15.09
N TYR A 39 15.31 3.94 14.67
CA TYR A 39 16.61 3.28 14.93
C TYR A 39 17.04 3.37 16.40
N GLY A 40 16.48 4.30 17.18
CA GLY A 40 16.78 4.46 18.60
C GLY A 40 18.29 4.60 18.83
N VAL A 41 18.84 3.91 19.82
CA VAL A 41 20.27 3.94 20.18
C VAL A 41 21.23 3.60 19.03
N HIS A 42 20.77 2.94 17.98
CA HIS A 42 21.58 2.58 16.81
C HIS A 42 21.62 3.67 15.74
N SER A 43 20.87 4.75 15.92
CA SER A 43 20.89 5.88 14.99
C SER A 43 22.16 6.70 15.24
N PRO A 44 22.86 7.14 14.17
CA PRO A 44 23.98 8.07 14.29
C PRO A 44 23.59 9.43 14.88
N LEU A 45 22.29 9.71 15.04
CA LEU A 45 21.77 10.91 15.70
C LEU A 45 21.64 10.76 17.23
N TYR A 46 22.04 9.65 17.84
CA TYR A 46 22.17 9.53 19.29
C TYR A 46 23.60 9.12 19.65
N ARG A 47 24.17 9.69 20.74
CA ARG A 47 25.50 9.28 21.19
C ARG A 47 25.37 7.92 21.87
N ASN A 48 26.48 7.17 21.85
CA ASN A 48 26.58 5.87 22.50
C ASN A 48 26.35 5.89 24.03
N ASP A 49 26.25 7.08 24.66
CA ASP A 49 25.94 7.26 26.08
C ASP A 49 24.44 7.52 26.36
N GLY A 50 23.58 7.48 25.33
CA GLY A 50 22.14 7.74 25.47
C GLY A 50 21.79 9.21 25.69
N THR A 51 22.78 10.10 25.79
CA THR A 51 22.58 11.55 25.83
C THR A 51 22.64 12.11 24.42
N SER A 52 21.57 12.82 24.03
CA SER A 52 21.27 13.35 22.69
C SER A 52 22.47 13.72 21.80
N SER A 53 22.53 13.23 20.55
CA SER A 53 23.36 13.85 19.49
C SER A 53 22.64 14.04 18.17
N VAL A 54 21.53 14.76 18.24
CA VAL A 54 21.19 15.91 17.39
C VAL A 54 20.01 16.51 18.14
N GLN A 55 20.17 17.69 18.74
CA GLN A 55 19.00 18.48 19.11
C GLN A 55 18.34 18.85 17.79
N LEU A 56 17.21 18.20 17.48
CA LEU A 56 16.30 18.73 16.46
C LEU A 56 16.15 20.22 16.74
N THR A 57 16.33 21.07 15.74
CA THR A 57 16.01 22.47 15.96
C THR A 57 14.56 22.54 16.43
N ILE A 58 14.22 23.51 17.28
CA ILE A 58 12.83 23.67 17.78
C ILE A 58 11.84 23.67 16.60
N LYS A 59 12.26 24.18 15.45
CA LYS A 59 11.51 24.20 14.20
C LYS A 59 11.29 22.79 13.61
N ASP A 60 12.31 21.95 13.56
CA ASP A 60 12.19 20.58 13.02
C ASP A 60 11.38 19.68 13.94
N LEU A 61 11.54 19.85 15.26
CA LEU A 61 10.72 19.15 16.25
C LEU A 61 9.24 19.56 16.13
N SER A 62 8.96 20.86 16.06
CA SER A 62 7.60 21.37 15.87
C SER A 62 6.97 20.88 14.56
N ALA A 63 7.73 20.84 13.47
CA ALA A 63 7.24 20.31 12.19
C ALA A 63 6.94 18.81 12.26
N LEU A 64 7.80 18.04 12.94
CA LEU A 64 7.58 16.62 13.16
C LEU A 64 6.35 16.37 14.04
N GLU A 65 6.19 17.13 15.13
CA GLU A 65 5.04 17.06 16.03
C GLU A 65 3.74 17.42 15.32
N GLN A 66 3.72 18.47 14.49
CA GLN A 66 2.55 18.82 13.69
C GLN A 66 2.13 17.66 12.78
N ILE A 67 3.09 17.01 12.13
CA ILE A 67 2.80 15.89 11.24
C ILE A 67 2.32 14.67 12.03
N LEU A 68 2.99 14.32 13.13
CA LEU A 68 2.59 13.22 14.01
C LEU A 68 1.21 13.46 14.61
N SER A 69 0.88 14.69 15.00
CA SER A 69 -0.45 15.08 15.49
C SER A 69 -1.52 14.93 14.41
N ALA A 70 -1.20 15.18 13.13
CA ALA A 70 -2.14 14.97 12.02
C ALA A 70 -2.51 13.49 11.84
N PHE A 71 -1.66 12.58 12.30
CA PHE A 71 -1.94 11.13 12.34
C PHE A 71 -2.34 10.63 13.74
N ASN A 72 -2.47 11.51 14.73
CA ASN A 72 -2.70 11.17 16.14
C ASN A 72 -1.67 10.15 16.69
N VAL A 73 -0.41 10.30 16.30
CA VAL A 73 0.71 9.44 16.73
C VAL A 73 1.57 10.21 17.73
N ASP A 74 1.92 9.58 18.85
CA ASP A 74 2.96 10.08 19.74
C ASP A 74 4.31 9.47 19.34
N ILE A 75 5.40 10.24 19.45
CA ILE A 75 6.75 9.76 19.13
C ILE A 75 7.16 8.53 19.96
N ASN A 76 6.65 8.42 21.19
CA ASN A 76 6.91 7.30 22.09
C ASN A 76 6.18 6.02 21.69
N HIS A 77 5.16 6.12 20.84
CA HIS A 77 4.43 4.99 20.30
C HIS A 77 5.13 4.33 19.10
N ILE A 78 6.15 4.99 18.52
CA ILE A 78 6.91 4.46 17.39
C ILE A 78 7.75 3.26 17.85
N ILE A 79 7.56 2.11 17.20
CA ILE A 79 8.32 0.90 17.47
C ILE A 79 9.79 1.15 17.10
N LYS A 80 10.65 1.09 18.11
CA LYS A 80 12.10 1.25 17.98
C LYS A 80 12.78 -0.08 17.63
N PHE A 81 13.93 0.04 16.98
CA PHE A 81 14.84 -1.05 16.70
C PHE A 81 15.30 -1.67 18.05
N PRO A 82 15.31 -3.01 18.17
CA PRO A 82 15.73 -3.68 19.40
C PRO A 82 17.14 -3.28 19.85
N ILE A 83 17.35 -3.07 21.15
CA ILE A 83 18.66 -2.65 21.67
C ILE A 83 19.74 -3.69 21.35
N THR A 84 19.40 -4.97 21.43
CA THR A 84 20.31 -6.08 21.21
C THR A 84 20.09 -6.73 19.84
N LEU A 85 21.19 -7.12 19.17
CA LEU A 85 21.17 -7.74 17.83
C LEU A 85 21.01 -9.27 17.85
N ASP A 86 20.93 -9.86 19.03
CA ASP A 86 20.64 -11.28 19.26
C ASP A 86 19.29 -11.71 18.65
N CYS A 87 18.36 -10.77 18.47
CA CYS A 87 17.11 -11.00 17.75
C CYS A 87 17.30 -11.49 16.30
N LEU A 88 18.47 -11.29 15.69
CA LEU A 88 18.75 -11.76 14.31
C LEU A 88 19.01 -13.28 14.23
N ASN A 89 19.27 -13.95 15.35
CA ASN A 89 19.64 -15.37 15.43
C ASN A 89 18.62 -16.18 16.23
N ILE A 90 17.32 -15.97 15.98
CA ILE A 90 16.25 -16.77 16.61
C ILE A 90 16.33 -18.25 16.19
N LYS A 91 16.07 -19.16 17.13
CA LYS A 91 16.05 -20.61 16.88
C LYS A 91 14.64 -21.16 16.60
N CYS A 92 13.64 -20.31 16.69
CA CYS A 92 12.23 -20.61 16.50
C CYS A 92 11.98 -21.34 15.18
N LYS A 93 11.22 -22.44 15.26
CA LYS A 93 10.88 -23.24 14.07
C LYS A 93 9.66 -22.63 13.40
N ILE A 94 9.77 -22.34 12.10
CA ILE A 94 8.66 -21.79 11.30
C ILE A 94 8.14 -22.86 10.34
N ARG A 95 6.85 -23.19 10.42
CA ARG A 95 6.21 -24.28 9.68
C ARG A 95 5.14 -23.73 8.73
N ILE A 96 5.52 -23.52 7.47
CA ILE A 96 4.65 -22.89 6.46
C ILE A 96 3.98 -23.92 5.54
N HIS A 97 4.71 -24.97 5.17
CA HIS A 97 4.25 -26.03 4.24
C HIS A 97 4.68 -27.42 4.73
N SER A 98 4.60 -27.64 6.04
CA SER A 98 5.03 -28.89 6.68
C SER A 98 3.91 -29.93 6.80
N PHE A 99 2.65 -29.54 6.65
CA PHE A 99 1.50 -30.40 6.92
C PHE A 99 0.41 -30.26 5.85
N LEU A 100 -0.35 -31.34 5.62
CA LEU A 100 -1.38 -31.40 4.56
C LEU A 100 -2.51 -30.39 4.77
N PHE A 101 -2.90 -30.10 6.02
CA PHE A 101 -3.96 -29.12 6.31
C PHE A 101 -3.62 -27.70 5.82
N GLN A 102 -2.34 -27.43 5.48
CA GLN A 102 -1.87 -26.14 4.97
C GLN A 102 -2.16 -25.97 3.46
N ASP A 103 -2.76 -26.96 2.79
CA ASP A 103 -3.23 -26.77 1.42
C ASP A 103 -4.64 -26.15 1.41
N LYS A 104 -4.74 -24.88 0.97
CA LYS A 104 -6.01 -24.14 0.85
C LYS A 104 -6.95 -24.71 -0.21
N SER A 105 -6.49 -25.59 -1.09
CA SER A 105 -7.35 -26.24 -2.10
C SER A 105 -8.25 -27.32 -1.51
N LEU A 106 -7.95 -27.82 -0.31
CA LEU A 106 -8.71 -28.86 0.35
C LEU A 106 -10.06 -28.33 0.90
N PRO A 107 -11.09 -29.18 0.99
CA PRO A 107 -12.33 -28.83 1.68
C PRO A 107 -12.10 -28.47 3.15
N LYS A 108 -12.86 -27.49 3.68
CA LYS A 108 -12.72 -27.00 5.06
C LYS A 108 -12.79 -28.11 6.11
N THR A 109 -13.77 -29.01 5.99
CA THR A 109 -13.92 -30.16 6.91
C THR A 109 -12.71 -31.09 6.90
N THR A 110 -12.07 -31.26 5.74
CA THR A 110 -10.82 -32.03 5.62
C THR A 110 -9.66 -31.30 6.28
N ILE A 111 -9.53 -29.98 6.08
CA ILE A 111 -8.50 -29.16 6.74
C ILE A 111 -8.65 -29.23 8.27
N GLU A 112 -9.88 -29.09 8.77
CA GLU A 112 -10.20 -29.20 10.19
C GLU A 112 -9.75 -30.55 10.78
N SER A 113 -10.15 -31.66 10.16
CA SER A 113 -9.76 -33.01 10.62
C SER A 113 -8.24 -33.21 10.61
N LEU A 114 -7.58 -32.82 9.52
CA LEU A 114 -6.13 -32.95 9.38
C LEU A 114 -5.37 -32.07 10.37
N PHE A 115 -5.91 -30.88 10.68
CA PHE A 115 -5.34 -29.99 11.68
C PHE A 115 -5.42 -30.63 13.07
N GLU A 116 -6.59 -31.10 13.50
CA GLU A 116 -6.76 -31.74 14.81
C GLU A 116 -5.87 -32.99 14.96
N ASP A 117 -5.78 -33.81 13.90
CA ASP A 117 -4.86 -34.95 13.87
C ASP A 117 -3.40 -34.52 13.99
N THR A 118 -3.00 -33.44 13.31
CA THR A 118 -1.63 -32.91 13.38
C THR A 118 -1.29 -32.38 14.77
N ILE A 119 -2.19 -31.60 15.38
CA ILE A 119 -1.99 -31.07 16.74
C ILE A 119 -1.85 -32.23 17.74
N ARG A 120 -2.72 -33.22 17.66
CA ARG A 120 -2.69 -34.41 18.54
C ARG A 120 -1.42 -35.25 18.37
N THR A 121 -0.89 -35.37 17.16
CA THR A 121 0.25 -36.27 16.87
C THR A 121 1.61 -35.59 17.02
N HIS A 122 1.74 -34.32 16.64
CA HIS A 122 3.03 -33.63 16.58
C HIS A 122 3.21 -32.56 17.65
N PHE A 123 2.12 -32.08 18.25
CA PHE A 123 2.10 -30.93 19.17
C PHE A 123 1.32 -31.18 20.46
N SER A 124 1.16 -32.45 20.88
CA SER A 124 0.39 -32.82 22.07
C SER A 124 0.93 -32.23 23.38
N ASN A 125 2.22 -31.93 23.43
CA ASN A 125 2.91 -31.33 24.57
C ASN A 125 3.12 -29.81 24.42
N PHE A 126 2.50 -29.18 23.41
CA PHE A 126 2.61 -27.73 23.19
C PHE A 126 1.39 -27.01 23.71
N PHE A 127 1.64 -25.85 24.33
CA PHE A 127 0.61 -24.88 24.64
C PHE A 127 0.24 -24.08 23.40
N LEU A 128 -1.00 -24.25 22.95
CA LEU A 128 -1.51 -23.68 21.71
C LEU A 128 -2.05 -22.26 21.93
N ILE A 129 -1.57 -21.34 21.11
CA ILE A 129 -2.01 -19.95 21.04
C ILE A 129 -2.33 -19.63 19.58
N ALA A 130 -3.53 -19.14 19.31
CA ALA A 130 -3.88 -18.58 18.01
C ALA A 130 -3.94 -17.07 18.08
N THR A 131 -3.41 -16.40 17.07
CA THR A 131 -3.42 -14.94 16.92
C THR A 131 -4.04 -14.55 15.60
N GLU A 132 -4.70 -13.40 15.59
CA GLU A 132 -5.34 -12.86 14.39
C GLU A 132 -5.35 -11.33 14.45
N ALA A 133 -5.38 -10.69 13.27
CA ALA A 133 -5.64 -9.27 13.18
C ALA A 133 -6.80 -8.96 12.22
N SER A 134 -7.47 -7.83 12.48
CA SER A 134 -8.55 -7.36 11.62
C SER A 134 -8.34 -5.91 11.25
N LYS A 135 -8.59 -5.57 9.99
CA LYS A 135 -8.56 -4.19 9.50
C LYS A 135 -9.81 -3.90 8.67
N SER A 136 -10.68 -3.03 9.20
CA SER A 136 -11.80 -2.44 8.47
C SER A 136 -11.43 -1.04 7.96
N GLN A 137 -12.39 -0.27 7.43
CA GLN A 137 -12.16 1.12 7.01
C GLN A 137 -11.90 2.08 8.18
N GLN A 138 -12.24 1.69 9.42
CA GLN A 138 -12.18 2.59 10.58
C GLN A 138 -11.35 2.03 11.72
N ILE A 139 -11.28 0.70 11.83
CA ILE A 139 -10.71 0.02 12.99
C ILE A 139 -9.62 -0.92 12.52
N THR A 140 -8.51 -0.93 13.24
CA THR A 140 -7.49 -1.98 13.17
C THR A 140 -7.40 -2.60 14.55
N SER A 141 -7.37 -3.91 14.64
CA SER A 141 -7.39 -4.64 15.90
C SER A 141 -6.59 -5.93 15.80
N ILE A 142 -6.17 -6.42 16.95
CA ILE A 142 -5.46 -7.67 17.13
C ILE A 142 -6.17 -8.48 18.21
N ALA A 143 -6.07 -9.79 18.14
CA ALA A 143 -6.51 -10.67 19.19
C ALA A 143 -5.61 -11.91 19.28
N GLY A 144 -5.65 -12.54 20.43
CA GLY A 144 -5.05 -13.83 20.64
C GLY A 144 -5.86 -14.64 21.63
N THR A 145 -5.87 -15.95 21.46
CA THR A 145 -6.58 -16.87 22.33
C THR A 145 -5.78 -18.15 22.53
N SER A 146 -5.88 -18.66 23.75
CA SER A 146 -5.36 -19.96 24.18
C SER A 146 -6.47 -20.73 24.89
N SER A 147 -6.14 -21.90 25.42
CA SER A 147 -7.06 -22.72 26.21
C SER A 147 -7.52 -22.02 27.51
N THR A 148 -6.66 -21.20 28.10
CA THR A 148 -6.91 -20.54 29.40
C THR A 148 -7.33 -19.09 29.23
N ASN A 149 -6.61 -18.33 28.41
CA ASN A 149 -6.74 -16.88 28.33
C ASN A 149 -6.96 -16.39 26.90
N SER A 150 -7.47 -15.16 26.77
CA SER A 150 -7.57 -14.44 25.51
C SER A 150 -7.39 -12.94 25.72
N PHE A 151 -6.87 -12.27 24.71
CA PHE A 151 -6.78 -10.82 24.66
C PHE A 151 -7.33 -10.29 23.34
N ALA A 152 -7.75 -9.03 23.34
CA ALA A 152 -8.12 -8.32 22.13
C ALA A 152 -7.93 -6.82 22.31
N TYR A 153 -7.23 -6.19 21.37
CA TYR A 153 -6.85 -4.78 21.44
C TYR A 153 -7.08 -4.08 20.11
N ARG A 154 -7.48 -2.82 20.17
CA ARG A 154 -7.43 -1.90 19.03
C ARG A 154 -6.00 -1.40 18.85
N LEU A 155 -5.63 -1.23 17.60
CA LEU A 155 -4.41 -0.55 17.20
C LEU A 155 -4.78 0.82 16.60
N GLN A 156 -3.80 1.72 16.55
CA GLN A 156 -3.94 2.90 15.70
C GLN A 156 -4.22 2.46 14.26
N HIS A 157 -5.23 3.05 13.62
CA HIS A 157 -5.69 2.69 12.28
C HIS A 157 -4.61 2.83 11.19
N LEU A 158 -3.54 3.57 11.51
CA LEU A 158 -2.37 3.74 10.67
C LEU A 158 -1.61 2.42 10.43
N ASN A 159 -1.65 1.48 11.38
CA ASN A 159 -0.98 0.18 11.25
C ASN A 159 -1.52 -0.61 10.06
N THR A 160 -0.65 -1.13 9.21
CA THR A 160 -1.05 -2.04 8.13
C THR A 160 -1.51 -3.38 8.70
N ILE A 161 -2.25 -4.16 7.91
CA ILE A 161 -2.64 -5.51 8.34
C ILE A 161 -1.40 -6.37 8.67
N PHE A 162 -0.34 -6.25 7.86
CA PHE A 162 0.95 -6.90 8.12
C PHE A 162 1.53 -6.57 9.50
N SER A 163 1.56 -5.28 9.86
CA SER A 163 2.05 -4.87 11.18
C SER A 163 1.13 -5.33 12.30
N ALA A 164 -0.19 -5.32 12.08
CA ALA A 164 -1.16 -5.79 13.06
C ALA A 164 -0.99 -7.28 13.36
N GLU A 165 -0.82 -8.13 12.34
CA GLU A 165 -0.54 -9.56 12.50
C GLU A 165 0.73 -9.82 13.33
N ALA A 166 1.82 -9.11 13.01
CA ALA A 166 3.06 -9.24 13.76
C ALA A 166 2.93 -8.72 15.21
N LEU A 167 2.10 -7.69 15.42
CA LEU A 167 1.78 -7.18 16.76
C LEU A 167 0.90 -8.13 17.56
N ALA A 168 -0.02 -8.87 16.92
CA ALA A 168 -0.81 -9.90 17.57
C ALA A 168 0.09 -11.00 18.15
N LEU A 169 1.08 -11.46 17.37
CA LEU A 169 2.11 -12.39 17.86
C LEU A 169 2.97 -11.78 18.97
N CYS A 170 3.35 -10.50 18.85
CA CYS A 170 4.08 -9.80 19.91
C CYS A 170 3.29 -9.79 21.23
N GLN A 171 1.99 -9.51 21.17
CA GLN A 171 1.12 -9.41 22.34
C GLN A 171 0.87 -10.79 22.95
N ALA A 172 0.70 -11.82 22.12
CA ALA A 172 0.63 -13.20 22.58
C ALA A 172 1.88 -13.61 23.36
N LEU A 173 3.06 -13.24 22.86
CA LEU A 173 4.32 -13.45 23.56
C LEU A 173 4.53 -12.57 24.80
N ASP A 174 3.62 -11.64 25.12
CA ASP A 174 3.69 -10.81 26.33
C ASP A 174 2.68 -11.25 27.39
N GLU A 175 1.45 -11.57 26.99
CA GLU A 175 0.32 -11.78 27.92
C GLU A 175 -0.11 -13.24 28.10
N LEU A 176 0.17 -14.11 27.14
CA LEU A 176 -0.21 -15.52 27.22
C LEU A 176 0.90 -16.33 27.94
N PRO A 177 0.55 -17.44 28.60
CA PRO A 177 1.25 -17.91 29.79
C PRO A 177 2.75 -18.12 29.64
N ASN A 178 3.46 -17.75 30.71
CA ASN A 178 4.92 -17.72 30.76
C ASN A 178 5.55 -19.01 31.26
N ASP A 179 4.75 -19.90 31.84
CA ASP A 179 5.25 -21.07 32.56
C ASP A 179 5.33 -22.33 31.67
N GLU A 180 4.92 -22.23 30.40
CA GLU A 180 4.92 -23.34 29.46
C GLU A 180 6.25 -23.42 28.69
N ASP A 181 6.86 -24.60 28.66
CA ASP A 181 8.14 -24.83 27.99
C ASP A 181 8.00 -24.90 26.47
N ASN A 182 6.85 -25.33 25.95
CA ASN A 182 6.62 -25.54 24.51
C ASN A 182 5.43 -24.69 24.04
N LEU A 183 5.69 -23.66 23.23
CA LEU A 183 4.66 -22.76 22.71
C LEU A 183 4.42 -23.01 21.21
N LEU A 184 3.16 -23.24 20.85
CA LEU A 184 2.72 -23.33 19.46
C LEU A 184 1.87 -22.10 19.12
N LEU A 185 2.43 -21.21 18.30
CA LEU A 185 1.79 -19.98 17.84
C LEU A 185 1.20 -20.19 16.45
N LEU A 186 -0.12 -20.07 16.33
CA LEU A 186 -0.86 -20.14 15.07
C LEU A 186 -1.11 -18.74 14.53
N THR A 187 -0.85 -18.54 13.24
CA THR A 187 -1.17 -17.31 12.50
C THR A 187 -1.48 -17.66 11.05
N ASP A 188 -2.42 -16.94 10.44
CA ASP A 188 -2.70 -17.07 9.02
C ASP A 188 -1.83 -16.14 8.14
N SER A 189 -1.01 -15.31 8.78
CA SER A 189 -0.17 -14.31 8.15
C SER A 189 1.11 -14.92 7.57
N LEU A 190 0.97 -15.47 6.37
CA LEU A 190 2.09 -16.03 5.60
C LEU A 190 3.22 -15.01 5.43
N SER A 191 2.87 -13.74 5.21
CA SER A 191 3.82 -12.66 4.98
C SER A 191 4.67 -12.37 6.21
N VAL A 192 4.11 -12.41 7.42
CA VAL A 192 4.85 -12.22 8.68
C VAL A 192 5.82 -13.39 8.90
N LEU A 193 5.37 -14.63 8.67
CA LEU A 193 6.23 -15.81 8.80
C LEU A 193 7.38 -15.81 7.80
N GLN A 194 7.13 -15.44 6.55
CA GLN A 194 8.17 -15.29 5.53
C GLN A 194 9.16 -14.16 5.86
N ALA A 195 8.68 -13.04 6.43
CA ALA A 195 9.52 -11.93 6.84
C ALA A 195 10.42 -12.30 8.04
N LEU A 196 9.91 -13.11 8.98
CA LEU A 196 10.70 -13.68 10.07
C LEU A 196 11.71 -14.72 9.58
N ALA A 197 11.33 -15.58 8.62
CA ALA A 197 12.24 -16.56 8.05
C ALA A 197 13.41 -15.91 7.30
N ASN A 198 13.19 -14.74 6.69
CA ASN A 198 14.18 -13.95 5.98
C ASN A 198 14.62 -12.72 6.78
N LEU A 199 14.88 -12.90 8.07
CA LEU A 199 15.21 -11.81 8.97
C LEU A 199 16.53 -11.13 8.59
N SER A 200 16.53 -9.80 8.62
CA SER A 200 17.73 -9.00 8.44
C SER A 200 17.64 -7.70 9.24
N ILE A 201 18.76 -7.01 9.40
CA ILE A 201 18.77 -5.67 10.03
C ILE A 201 17.89 -4.64 9.30
N LYS A 202 17.56 -4.89 8.03
CA LYS A 202 16.71 -4.02 7.20
C LYS A 202 15.22 -4.41 7.27
N SER A 203 14.88 -5.48 7.98
CA SER A 203 13.49 -5.91 8.15
C SER A 203 12.66 -4.81 8.84
N ASN A 204 11.35 -4.87 8.63
CA ASN A 204 10.40 -3.94 9.25
C ASN A 204 10.56 -3.98 10.78
N LYS A 205 10.49 -2.81 11.45
CA LYS A 205 10.68 -2.71 12.91
C LYS A 205 9.75 -3.60 13.71
N VAL A 206 8.53 -3.87 13.23
CA VAL A 206 7.62 -4.81 13.91
C VAL A 206 8.13 -6.25 13.88
N ILE A 207 8.77 -6.68 12.79
CA ILE A 207 9.33 -8.02 12.64
C ILE A 207 10.57 -8.16 13.53
N LEU A 208 11.41 -7.12 13.58
CA LEU A 208 12.56 -7.09 14.51
C LEU A 208 12.10 -7.10 15.97
N ARG A 209 11.02 -6.39 16.31
CA ARG A 209 10.40 -6.44 17.64
C ARG A 209 9.91 -7.84 17.97
N LEU A 210 9.21 -8.50 17.04
CA LEU A 210 8.72 -9.86 17.21
C LEU A 210 9.89 -10.84 17.41
N ALA A 211 10.94 -10.75 16.59
CA ALA A 211 12.13 -11.56 16.73
C ALA A 211 12.84 -11.35 18.08
N ALA A 212 12.89 -10.10 18.58
CA ALA A 212 13.46 -9.80 19.90
C ALA A 212 12.64 -10.42 21.04
N LYS A 213 11.31 -10.45 20.93
CA LYS A 213 10.43 -11.12 21.89
C LYS A 213 10.64 -12.64 21.88
N ILE A 214 10.71 -13.23 20.68
CA ILE A 214 11.04 -14.66 20.51
C ILE A 214 12.40 -14.98 21.13
N ALA A 215 13.44 -14.21 20.82
CA ALA A 215 14.78 -14.39 21.38
C ALA A 215 14.81 -14.27 22.91
N THR A 216 14.00 -13.36 23.48
CA THR A 216 13.88 -13.21 24.94
C THR A 216 13.29 -14.47 25.56
N ARG A 217 12.23 -15.00 24.96
CA ARG A 217 11.54 -16.22 25.43
C ARG A 217 12.42 -17.47 25.30
N GLU A 218 13.17 -17.59 24.21
CA GLU A 218 14.15 -18.68 24.00
C GLU A 218 15.25 -18.71 25.07
N LYS A 219 15.61 -17.56 25.67
CA LYS A 219 16.57 -17.50 26.80
C LYS A 219 16.02 -18.13 28.07
N PHE A 220 14.70 -18.19 28.24
CA PHE A 220 14.03 -18.87 29.35
C PHE A 220 13.73 -20.34 29.02
N HIS A 221 14.51 -20.95 28.12
CA HIS A 221 14.38 -22.34 27.68
C HIS A 221 13.04 -22.69 27.01
N GLN A 222 12.26 -21.69 26.57
CA GLN A 222 11.01 -21.93 25.85
C GLN A 222 11.27 -22.31 24.39
N ASN A 223 10.70 -23.43 23.97
CA ASN A 223 10.69 -23.92 22.59
C ASN A 223 9.46 -23.36 21.86
N ILE A 224 9.71 -22.43 20.95
CA ILE A 224 8.65 -21.76 20.18
C ILE A 224 8.57 -22.34 18.76
N VAL A 225 7.35 -22.71 18.36
CA VAL A 225 7.02 -23.09 16.99
C VAL A 225 5.95 -22.14 16.46
N LEU A 226 6.27 -21.47 15.35
CA LEU A 226 5.30 -20.70 14.56
C LEU A 226 4.73 -21.60 13.48
N LEU A 227 3.41 -21.82 13.49
CA LEU A 227 2.70 -22.66 12.55
C LEU A 227 1.72 -21.83 11.73
N TRP A 228 1.90 -21.85 10.41
CA TRP A 228 0.97 -21.21 9.51
C TRP A 228 -0.33 -22.00 9.42
N THR A 229 -1.46 -21.33 9.54
CA THR A 229 -2.79 -21.93 9.41
C THR A 229 -3.60 -21.21 8.31
N PRO A 230 -4.32 -21.92 7.43
CA PRO A 230 -5.12 -21.23 6.42
C PRO A 230 -6.28 -20.45 7.07
N GLY A 231 -6.33 -19.15 6.80
CA GLY A 231 -7.44 -18.28 7.25
C GLY A 231 -8.79 -18.72 6.67
N HIS A 232 -9.85 -18.56 7.47
CA HIS A 232 -11.24 -18.93 7.15
C HIS A 232 -11.46 -20.39 6.74
N ALA A 233 -10.57 -21.29 7.16
CA ALA A 233 -10.62 -22.72 6.83
C ALA A 233 -11.39 -23.55 7.88
N GLY A 234 -12.05 -22.92 8.86
CA GLY A 234 -12.85 -23.61 9.87
C GLY A 234 -12.06 -24.13 11.08
N ILE A 235 -10.76 -23.85 11.16
CA ILE A 235 -9.93 -24.16 12.33
C ILE A 235 -10.43 -23.36 13.53
N LYS A 236 -11.02 -24.04 14.52
CA LYS A 236 -11.70 -23.46 15.68
C LYS A 236 -10.90 -22.35 16.39
N TRP A 237 -9.59 -22.56 16.56
CA TRP A 237 -8.72 -21.60 17.24
C TRP A 237 -8.54 -20.29 16.47
N ASN A 238 -8.32 -20.38 15.15
CA ASN A 238 -8.24 -19.21 14.27
C ASN A 238 -9.58 -18.47 14.22
N GLU A 239 -10.68 -19.18 13.98
CA GLU A 239 -12.01 -18.56 13.90
C GLU A 239 -12.39 -17.86 15.22
N LYS A 240 -11.95 -18.40 16.36
CA LYS A 240 -12.12 -17.75 17.67
C LYS A 240 -11.30 -16.46 17.76
N ALA A 241 -10.04 -16.46 17.33
CA ALA A 241 -9.20 -15.27 17.31
C ALA A 241 -9.75 -14.19 16.35
N ASP A 242 -10.21 -14.55 15.15
CA ASP A 242 -10.85 -13.64 14.19
C ASP A 242 -12.13 -13.00 14.77
N ASN A 243 -12.97 -13.80 15.41
CA ASN A 243 -14.16 -13.29 16.08
C ASN A 243 -13.83 -12.30 17.21
N LEU A 244 -12.76 -12.54 17.98
CA LEU A 244 -12.30 -11.62 19.02
C LEU A 244 -11.75 -10.33 18.40
N ALA A 245 -10.92 -10.41 17.37
CA ALA A 245 -10.36 -9.25 16.69
C ALA A 245 -11.45 -8.33 16.11
N ARG A 246 -12.55 -8.90 15.60
CA ARG A 246 -13.69 -8.12 15.06
C ARG A 246 -14.55 -7.43 16.11
N ARG A 247 -14.53 -7.89 17.37
CA ARG A 247 -15.44 -7.42 18.43
C ARG A 247 -14.80 -6.41 19.39
N VAL A 248 -13.58 -5.96 19.14
CA VAL A 248 -12.86 -5.06 20.06
C VAL A 248 -13.45 -3.64 20.06
N SER A 249 -13.79 -3.14 21.25
CA SER A 249 -14.30 -1.78 21.47
C SER A 249 -13.30 -0.84 22.16
N ASP A 250 -12.75 -1.17 23.33
CA ASP A 250 -12.28 -0.12 24.24
C ASP A 250 -10.78 -0.10 24.58
N LEU A 251 -10.08 -1.23 24.51
CA LEU A 251 -8.65 -1.29 24.86
C LEU A 251 -7.78 -0.98 23.66
N ILE A 252 -6.84 -0.03 23.79
CA ILE A 252 -6.00 0.46 22.68
C ILE A 252 -4.52 0.26 22.99
N ILE A 253 -3.81 -0.39 22.06
CA ILE A 253 -2.35 -0.38 21.98
C ILE A 253 -1.95 0.66 20.94
N HIS A 254 -1.11 1.60 21.35
CA HIS A 254 -0.75 2.73 20.51
C HIS A 254 0.42 2.45 19.55
N TRP A 255 1.08 1.29 19.65
CA TRP A 255 2.29 1.00 18.89
C TRP A 255 2.09 1.11 17.39
N VAL A 256 3.09 1.69 16.72
CA VAL A 256 3.06 1.91 15.28
C VAL A 256 4.45 1.81 14.67
N THR A 257 4.55 1.29 13.45
CA THR A 257 5.83 1.20 12.75
C THR A 257 6.14 2.49 11.99
N VAL A 258 7.42 2.83 11.89
CA VAL A 258 7.86 3.93 11.02
C VAL A 258 7.54 3.65 9.56
N GLU A 259 7.61 2.39 9.14
CA GLU A 259 7.28 1.95 7.78
C GLU A 259 5.81 2.24 7.44
N ASP A 260 4.88 2.02 8.38
CA ASP A 260 3.47 2.36 8.20
C ASP A 260 3.26 3.89 8.16
N ILE A 261 3.93 4.65 9.03
CA ILE A 261 3.83 6.13 9.04
C ILE A 261 4.29 6.69 7.70
N ILE A 262 5.44 6.24 7.20
CA ILE A 262 5.97 6.67 5.89
C ILE A 262 5.02 6.33 4.76
N THR A 263 4.36 5.16 4.82
CA THR A 263 3.38 4.75 3.81
C THR A 263 2.18 5.68 3.81
N GLN A 264 1.63 6.01 4.99
CA GLN A 264 0.53 6.97 5.09
C GLN A 264 0.93 8.39 4.70
N LEU A 265 2.17 8.82 4.99
CA LEU A 265 2.68 10.12 4.58
C LEU A 265 2.69 10.28 3.05
N LYS A 266 3.07 9.22 2.31
CA LYS A 266 3.01 9.22 0.85
C LYS A 266 1.58 9.27 0.34
N ALA A 267 0.70 8.42 0.88
CA ALA A 267 -0.72 8.41 0.50
C ALA A 267 -1.39 9.76 0.79
N HIS A 268 -1.08 10.39 1.92
CA HIS A 268 -1.58 11.72 2.26
C HIS A 268 -1.09 12.78 1.27
N ALA A 269 0.19 12.75 0.89
CA ALA A 269 0.74 13.68 -0.10
C ALA A 269 0.10 13.53 -1.49
N GLU A 270 -0.17 12.31 -1.91
CA GLU A 270 -0.90 12.01 -3.15
C GLU A 270 -2.35 12.53 -3.07
N ASN A 271 -3.06 12.24 -1.98
CA ASN A 271 -4.43 12.72 -1.75
C ASN A 271 -4.52 14.25 -1.75
N GLN A 272 -3.55 14.95 -1.15
CA GLN A 272 -3.50 16.40 -1.19
C GLN A 272 -3.28 16.94 -2.61
N THR A 273 -2.47 16.25 -3.42
CA THR A 273 -2.24 16.61 -4.82
C THR A 273 -3.54 16.44 -5.62
N ASP A 274 -4.25 15.36 -5.38
CA ASP A 274 -5.56 15.09 -5.97
C ASP A 274 -6.61 16.12 -5.56
N ALA A 275 -6.67 16.48 -4.28
CA ALA A 275 -7.56 17.53 -3.78
C ALA A 275 -7.23 18.89 -4.39
N ALA A 276 -5.95 19.26 -4.48
CA ALA A 276 -5.51 20.50 -5.11
C ALA A 276 -5.86 20.53 -6.61
N TYR A 277 -5.74 19.40 -7.30
CA TYR A 277 -6.16 19.28 -8.70
C TYR A 277 -7.68 19.44 -8.84
N ARG A 278 -8.48 18.74 -8.03
CA ARG A 278 -9.95 18.82 -8.02
C ARG A 278 -10.46 20.23 -7.71
N GLY A 279 -9.77 20.98 -6.85
CA GLY A 279 -10.07 22.37 -6.55
C GLY A 279 -9.58 23.38 -7.59
N SER A 280 -8.83 22.95 -8.62
CA SER A 280 -8.29 23.85 -9.63
C SER A 280 -9.29 24.10 -10.77
N LYS A 281 -9.12 25.24 -11.47
CA LYS A 281 -9.90 25.55 -12.69
C LYS A 281 -9.79 24.51 -13.80
N TYR A 282 -8.75 23.68 -13.78
CA TYR A 282 -8.52 22.65 -14.80
C TYR A 282 -9.40 21.42 -14.63
N TYR A 283 -9.90 21.17 -13.41
CA TYR A 283 -10.79 20.04 -13.13
C TYR A 283 -12.11 20.16 -13.89
N ALA A 284 -12.65 21.38 -14.02
CA ALA A 284 -13.88 21.63 -14.79
C ALA A 284 -13.76 21.19 -16.25
N THR A 285 -12.56 21.27 -16.83
CA THR A 285 -12.29 20.96 -18.23
C THR A 285 -11.88 19.50 -18.44
N LEU A 286 -10.99 18.98 -17.58
CA LEU A 286 -10.36 17.67 -17.73
C LEU A 286 -11.07 16.56 -16.94
N GLY A 287 -11.85 16.90 -15.92
CA GLY A 287 -12.48 15.92 -15.02
C GLY A 287 -11.45 15.13 -14.20
N ASP A 288 -11.84 13.95 -13.73
CA ASP A 288 -10.90 13.05 -13.08
C ASP A 288 -9.99 12.40 -14.12
N ILE A 289 -8.68 12.49 -13.88
CA ILE A 289 -7.67 11.99 -14.81
C ILE A 289 -6.77 10.98 -14.09
N SER A 290 -6.51 9.86 -14.75
CA SER A 290 -5.62 8.82 -14.23
C SER A 290 -4.17 9.29 -14.22
N SER A 291 -3.42 8.90 -13.19
CA SER A 291 -1.98 9.12 -13.17
C SER A 291 -1.29 8.20 -14.18
N ILE A 292 -0.13 8.63 -14.68
CA ILE A 292 0.70 7.81 -15.56
C ILE A 292 1.25 6.59 -14.81
N GLN A 293 1.48 6.68 -13.50
CA GLN A 293 1.93 5.52 -12.72
C GLN A 293 0.89 4.38 -12.74
N THR A 294 -0.40 4.72 -12.70
CA THR A 294 -1.50 3.75 -12.80
C THR A 294 -1.53 3.05 -14.16
N ILE A 295 -1.17 3.78 -15.22
CA ILE A 295 -1.27 3.31 -16.60
C ILE A 295 0.04 2.67 -17.10
N ALA A 296 1.19 3.07 -16.56
CA ALA A 296 2.52 2.66 -16.99
C ALA A 296 2.71 1.14 -17.14
N PRO A 297 2.16 0.27 -16.27
CA PRO A 297 2.24 -1.18 -16.45
C PRO A 297 1.64 -1.67 -17.77
N TRP A 298 0.75 -0.89 -18.38
CA TRP A 298 0.09 -1.20 -19.63
C TRP A 298 0.73 -0.55 -20.84
N LEU A 299 1.88 0.12 -20.69
CA LEU A 299 2.63 0.81 -21.75
C LEU A 299 3.96 0.10 -22.02
N LYS A 300 4.41 0.10 -23.29
CA LYS A 300 5.59 -0.67 -23.74
C LYS A 300 6.89 0.12 -23.59
N ASN A 301 6.83 1.43 -23.77
CA ASN A 301 8.00 2.27 -23.88
C ASN A 301 7.68 3.72 -23.54
N ARG A 302 8.75 4.49 -23.35
CA ARG A 302 8.68 5.90 -22.99
C ARG A 302 7.88 6.75 -23.98
N ARG A 303 7.83 6.38 -25.27
CA ARG A 303 7.07 7.12 -26.30
C ARG A 303 5.57 6.96 -26.06
N GLU A 304 5.10 5.77 -25.72
CA GLU A 304 3.70 5.52 -25.35
C GLU A 304 3.32 6.33 -24.10
N ASP A 305 4.18 6.42 -23.08
CA ASP A 305 3.95 7.27 -21.89
C ASP A 305 3.72 8.74 -22.26
N ILE A 306 4.51 9.27 -23.20
CA ILE A 306 4.38 10.67 -23.65
C ILE A 306 3.05 10.86 -24.36
N ILE A 307 2.71 9.97 -25.29
CA ILE A 307 1.50 10.06 -26.08
C ILE A 307 0.27 10.00 -25.17
N ILE A 308 0.19 9.04 -24.26
CA ILE A 308 -0.98 8.92 -23.38
C ILE A 308 -1.08 10.09 -22.41
N ALA A 309 0.04 10.57 -21.85
CA ALA A 309 0.06 11.77 -21.02
C ALA A 309 -0.46 13.00 -21.77
N ARG A 310 -0.04 13.17 -23.03
CA ARG A 310 -0.49 14.25 -23.92
C ARG A 310 -1.97 14.12 -24.27
N ILE A 311 -2.49 12.91 -24.50
CA ILE A 311 -3.92 12.68 -24.72
C ILE A 311 -4.69 13.07 -23.45
N ILE A 312 -4.36 12.50 -22.29
CA ILE A 312 -5.07 12.76 -21.03
C ILE A 312 -5.09 14.26 -20.67
N SER A 313 -3.96 14.95 -20.84
CA SER A 313 -3.86 16.40 -20.58
C SER A 313 -4.38 17.30 -21.70
N ARG A 314 -4.81 16.74 -22.84
CA ARG A 314 -5.12 17.48 -24.08
C ARG A 314 -3.97 18.32 -24.64
N MET A 315 -2.74 17.93 -24.32
CA MET A 315 -1.50 18.59 -24.76
C MET A 315 -0.84 17.88 -25.95
N ILE A 316 -1.59 17.06 -26.67
CA ILE A 316 -1.12 16.47 -27.92
C ILE A 316 -1.17 17.51 -29.04
N VAL A 317 -0.16 17.50 -29.91
CA VAL A 317 0.00 18.56 -30.90
C VAL A 317 -1.12 18.44 -31.94
N THR A 318 -1.98 19.45 -31.99
CA THR A 318 -3.07 19.57 -32.94
C THR A 318 -3.15 21.00 -33.49
N PRO A 319 -3.74 21.23 -34.68
CA PRO A 319 -3.87 22.58 -35.23
C PRO A 319 -4.56 23.57 -34.30
N ALA A 320 -5.60 23.11 -33.59
CA ALA A 320 -6.31 23.91 -32.58
C ALA A 320 -5.40 24.28 -31.39
N LEU A 321 -4.62 23.32 -30.87
CA LEU A 321 -3.70 23.58 -29.77
C LEU A 321 -2.61 24.57 -30.19
N LEU A 322 -2.02 24.40 -31.37
CA LEU A 322 -0.99 25.30 -31.90
C LEU A 322 -1.53 26.72 -32.11
N HIS A 323 -2.74 26.86 -32.67
CA HIS A 323 -3.37 28.17 -32.86
C HIS A 323 -3.64 28.87 -31.53
N ARG A 324 -4.08 28.14 -30.50
CA ARG A 324 -4.28 28.70 -29.15
C ARG A 324 -2.99 29.30 -28.55
N PHE A 325 -1.82 28.82 -28.97
CA PHE A 325 -0.52 29.36 -28.58
C PHE A 325 0.12 30.27 -29.63
N GLY A 326 -0.60 30.64 -30.69
CA GLY A 326 -0.10 31.53 -31.76
C GLY A 326 0.96 30.90 -32.66
N LEU A 327 1.03 29.57 -32.74
CA LEU A 327 2.01 28.82 -33.53
C LEU A 327 1.45 28.30 -34.87
N ASN A 328 0.17 28.55 -35.14
CA ASN A 328 -0.52 28.13 -36.35
C ASN A 328 -1.71 29.05 -36.61
N ASP A 329 -1.90 29.52 -37.85
CA ASP A 329 -2.95 30.48 -38.20
C ASP A 329 -4.31 29.81 -38.42
N ASN A 330 -4.35 28.51 -38.69
CA ASN A 330 -5.59 27.80 -39.01
C ASN A 330 -5.90 26.68 -37.99
N PRO A 331 -6.85 26.88 -37.07
CA PRO A 331 -7.22 25.86 -36.08
C PRO A 331 -8.16 24.77 -36.65
N LEU A 332 -8.69 24.95 -37.86
CA LEU A 332 -9.87 24.21 -38.31
C LEU A 332 -9.54 22.84 -38.92
N CYS A 333 -10.46 21.90 -38.73
CA CYS A 333 -10.44 20.61 -39.41
C CYS A 333 -10.78 20.81 -40.90
N SER A 334 -9.97 20.23 -41.79
CA SER A 334 -10.18 20.34 -43.24
C SER A 334 -11.55 19.80 -43.69
N MET A 335 -12.05 18.74 -43.04
CA MET A 335 -13.30 18.05 -43.35
C MET A 335 -14.52 18.61 -42.61
N CYS A 336 -14.36 18.98 -41.33
CA CYS A 336 -15.49 19.36 -40.47
C CYS A 336 -15.64 20.87 -40.29
N LYS A 337 -14.61 21.66 -40.63
CA LYS A 337 -14.58 23.13 -40.52
C LYS A 337 -14.82 23.68 -39.11
N CYS A 338 -14.71 22.83 -38.09
CA CYS A 338 -14.68 23.22 -36.67
C CYS A 338 -13.27 23.05 -36.09
N ASP A 339 -13.08 23.48 -34.84
CA ASP A 339 -11.80 23.43 -34.13
C ASP A 339 -11.20 22.02 -34.12
N ASN A 340 -9.98 21.86 -34.65
CA ASN A 340 -9.31 20.57 -34.81
C ASN A 340 -8.59 20.16 -33.52
N SER A 341 -9.34 20.02 -32.43
CA SER A 341 -8.83 19.60 -31.13
C SER A 341 -8.66 18.09 -31.05
N ILE A 342 -7.97 17.60 -30.01
CA ILE A 342 -7.84 16.15 -29.79
C ILE A 342 -9.19 15.48 -29.55
N GLU A 343 -10.13 16.18 -28.91
CA GLU A 343 -11.48 15.70 -28.66
C GLU A 343 -12.25 15.58 -29.98
N HIS A 344 -12.11 16.58 -30.86
CA HIS A 344 -12.64 16.49 -32.21
C HIS A 344 -12.07 15.30 -32.97
N ILE A 345 -10.74 15.16 -33.00
CA ILE A 345 -10.06 14.08 -33.72
C ILE A 345 -10.52 12.70 -33.22
N LEU A 346 -10.50 12.47 -31.91
CA LEU A 346 -10.79 11.15 -31.33
C LEU A 346 -12.27 10.81 -31.27
N LEU A 347 -13.17 11.79 -31.18
CA LEU A 347 -14.60 11.54 -30.89
C LEU A 347 -15.56 11.94 -32.01
N TYR A 348 -15.30 13.04 -32.74
CA TYR A 348 -16.32 13.67 -33.58
C TYR A 348 -15.97 13.77 -35.07
N CYS A 349 -14.68 13.80 -35.41
CA CYS A 349 -14.22 14.11 -36.76
C CYS A 349 -14.72 13.08 -37.78
N ARG A 350 -15.38 13.53 -38.85
CA ARG A 350 -15.91 12.67 -39.91
C ARG A 350 -14.83 11.88 -40.64
N LYS A 351 -13.59 12.41 -40.69
CA LYS A 351 -12.44 11.72 -41.28
C LYS A 351 -12.13 10.38 -40.60
N TYR A 352 -12.38 10.26 -39.29
CA TYR A 352 -11.96 9.11 -38.49
C TYR A 352 -13.13 8.24 -38.01
N SER A 353 -14.31 8.32 -38.65
CA SER A 353 -15.50 7.56 -38.26
C SER A 353 -15.28 6.05 -38.24
N LEU A 354 -14.69 5.50 -39.31
CA LEU A 354 -14.40 4.06 -39.42
C LEU A 354 -13.39 3.58 -38.37
N ILE A 355 -12.40 4.41 -38.03
CA ILE A 355 -11.40 4.07 -37.00
C ILE A 355 -12.05 4.05 -35.62
N ARG A 356 -12.95 4.99 -35.31
CA ARG A 356 -13.73 4.97 -34.06
C ARG A 356 -14.62 3.74 -33.96
N GLN A 357 -15.32 3.37 -35.05
CA GLN A 357 -16.12 2.14 -35.09
C GLN A 357 -15.27 0.89 -34.83
N ALA A 358 -14.10 0.81 -35.44
CA ALA A 358 -13.15 -0.29 -35.19
C ALA A 358 -12.65 -0.32 -33.74
N LEU A 359 -12.42 0.85 -33.12
CA LEU A 359 -12.06 0.95 -31.71
C LEU A 359 -13.21 0.45 -30.81
N CYS A 360 -14.43 0.96 -31.00
CA CYS A 360 -15.63 0.54 -30.28
C CYS A 360 -15.86 -0.98 -30.37
N HIS A 361 -15.72 -1.55 -31.57
CA HIS A 361 -15.87 -2.99 -31.78
C HIS A 361 -14.85 -3.81 -30.97
N ARG A 362 -13.58 -3.38 -30.92
CA ARG A 362 -12.52 -4.05 -30.14
C ARG A 362 -12.72 -3.93 -28.63
N LEU A 363 -13.36 -2.86 -28.20
CA LEU A 363 -13.63 -2.58 -26.79
C LEU A 363 -14.97 -3.17 -26.33
N HIS A 364 -15.80 -3.67 -27.24
CA HIS A 364 -17.18 -4.09 -26.97
C HIS A 364 -18.03 -2.97 -26.34
N VAL A 365 -17.86 -1.74 -26.82
CA VAL A 365 -18.64 -0.56 -26.38
C VAL A 365 -19.33 0.10 -27.57
N ASN A 366 -20.40 0.84 -27.31
CA ASN A 366 -21.09 1.63 -28.32
C ASN A 366 -20.41 3.00 -28.52
N LEU A 367 -20.71 3.66 -29.62
CA LEU A 367 -20.22 5.02 -29.88
C LEU A 367 -20.75 6.03 -28.85
N ASP A 368 -21.97 5.83 -28.36
CA ASP A 368 -22.59 6.68 -27.34
C ASP A 368 -21.85 6.61 -26.00
N ASP A 369 -21.22 5.47 -25.69
CA ASP A 369 -20.43 5.27 -24.47
C ASP A 369 -19.16 6.15 -24.47
N ILE A 370 -18.63 6.50 -25.64
CA ILE A 370 -17.47 7.40 -25.81
C ILE A 370 -17.86 8.80 -26.30
N SER A 371 -19.12 9.21 -26.10
CA SER A 371 -19.65 10.51 -26.55
C SER A 371 -18.96 11.72 -25.94
N THR A 372 -18.26 11.56 -24.82
CA THR A 372 -17.49 12.62 -24.15
C THR A 372 -16.03 12.22 -23.97
N PHE A 373 -15.13 13.22 -23.90
CA PHE A 373 -13.73 12.95 -23.64
C PHE A 373 -13.48 12.28 -22.28
N LYS A 374 -14.31 12.61 -21.29
CA LYS A 374 -14.28 11.99 -19.97
C LYS A 374 -14.61 10.50 -20.04
N SER A 375 -15.71 10.13 -20.70
CA SER A 375 -16.10 8.72 -20.83
C SER A 375 -15.12 7.93 -21.69
N PHE A 376 -14.59 8.54 -22.76
CA PHE A 376 -13.49 7.98 -23.53
C PHE A 376 -12.27 7.65 -22.68
N LEU A 377 -11.76 8.61 -21.89
CA LEU A 377 -10.60 8.36 -21.02
C LEU A 377 -10.89 7.30 -19.96
N SER A 378 -12.08 7.30 -19.37
CA SER A 378 -12.49 6.30 -18.38
C SER A 378 -12.45 4.89 -18.95
N ILE A 379 -12.88 4.69 -20.19
CA ILE A 379 -12.87 3.37 -20.86
C ILE A 379 -11.44 2.99 -21.27
N ILE A 380 -10.72 3.90 -21.91
CA ILE A 380 -9.37 3.63 -22.39
C ILE A 380 -8.41 3.33 -21.24
N CYS A 381 -8.49 4.09 -20.15
CA CYS A 381 -7.59 3.96 -19.01
C CYS A 381 -8.10 2.96 -17.95
N ALA A 382 -9.08 2.11 -18.28
CA ALA A 382 -9.59 1.08 -17.37
C ALA A 382 -8.83 -0.25 -17.46
N SER A 383 -8.19 -0.55 -18.60
CA SER A 383 -7.53 -1.84 -18.79
C SER A 383 -6.39 -1.81 -19.79
N GLN A 384 -5.49 -2.79 -19.67
CA GLN A 384 -4.43 -3.04 -20.64
C GLN A 384 -4.99 -3.27 -22.04
N HIS A 385 -6.06 -4.07 -22.17
CA HIS A 385 -6.71 -4.33 -23.46
C HIS A 385 -7.14 -3.04 -24.15
N ALA A 386 -7.79 -2.14 -23.41
CA ALA A 386 -8.33 -0.91 -23.98
C ALA A 386 -7.24 0.05 -24.46
N ILE A 387 -6.17 0.21 -23.68
CA ILE A 387 -4.99 0.99 -24.08
C ILE A 387 -4.35 0.42 -25.33
N ARG A 388 -4.22 -0.90 -25.42
CA ARG A 388 -3.59 -1.55 -26.58
C ARG A 388 -4.43 -1.42 -27.82
N ALA A 389 -5.76 -1.52 -27.70
CA ALA A 389 -6.69 -1.25 -28.77
C ALA A 389 -6.50 0.19 -29.30
N LEU A 390 -6.43 1.19 -28.41
CA LEU A 390 -6.17 2.59 -28.79
C LEU A 390 -4.84 2.73 -29.53
N PHE A 391 -3.73 2.28 -28.93
CA PHE A 391 -2.39 2.45 -29.53
C PHE A 391 -2.24 1.80 -30.90
N SER A 392 -2.89 0.65 -31.12
CA SER A 392 -2.87 -0.01 -32.42
C SER A 392 -3.57 0.80 -33.53
N LEU A 393 -4.49 1.70 -33.15
CA LEU A 393 -5.27 2.53 -34.06
C LEU A 393 -4.77 3.98 -34.11
N LEU A 394 -3.96 4.44 -33.15
CA LEU A 394 -3.42 5.80 -33.10
C LEU A 394 -2.67 6.20 -34.38
N LYS A 395 -1.98 5.25 -35.04
CA LYS A 395 -1.26 5.48 -36.30
C LYS A 395 -2.15 5.94 -37.47
N PHE A 396 -3.47 5.79 -37.36
CA PHE A 396 -4.43 6.19 -38.39
C PHE A 396 -5.09 7.55 -38.10
N PHE A 397 -4.85 8.12 -36.92
CA PHE A 397 -5.23 9.50 -36.63
C PHE A 397 -4.06 10.42 -36.97
N ASP A 398 -4.33 11.60 -37.56
CA ASP A 398 -3.31 12.64 -37.76
C ASP A 398 -3.00 13.31 -36.42
N ILE A 399 -2.26 12.60 -35.58
CA ILE A 399 -1.83 13.03 -34.27
C ILE A 399 -0.31 12.80 -34.22
N CYS A 400 0.48 13.89 -34.14
CA CYS A 400 1.95 13.84 -34.17
C CYS A 400 2.58 13.38 -32.85
#